data_AF-A0A6I6IRL8-F1
#
_entry.id   AF-A0A6I6IRL8-F1
#
_cell.length_a   1.000
_cell.length_b   1.000
_cell.length_c   1.000
_cell.angle_alpha   90.00
_cell.angle_beta   90.00
_cell.angle_gamma   90.00
#
_symmetry.space_group_name_H-M   'P 1'
#
loop_
_entity.id
_entity.type
_entity.pdbx_description
1 polymer ?
#
loop_
_entity_poly.entity_id
_entity_poly.type
_entity_poly.pdbx_seq_one_letter_code
_entity_poly.pdbx_strand_id
1 'polypeptide(L)'
;MTFAKSLVLLSAVAALGACTDAGPDKSIDRGIDAKHLSQLKAGIWIDPNGCDHWIIDDGVEGYLSARLDKYGKPVCSGTAAPTMVTGDFKGGSTSLIGDPI
;
A
#
# COMPACT_ATOMS: atom_id res chain seq x y z
N MET A 1 -7.41 28.97 -29.42
CA MET A 1 -7.38 29.54 -28.05
C MET A 1 -8.53 29.05 -27.17
N THR A 2 -9.73 28.81 -27.70
CA THR A 2 -10.89 28.30 -26.93
C THR A 2 -10.71 26.86 -26.45
N PHE A 3 -10.22 25.96 -27.32
CA PHE A 3 -9.96 24.56 -26.96
C PHE A 3 -8.94 24.39 -25.83
N ALA A 4 -7.89 25.21 -25.79
CA ALA A 4 -6.90 25.17 -24.72
C ALA A 4 -7.50 25.57 -23.36
N LYS A 5 -8.40 26.56 -23.33
CA LYS A 5 -9.11 26.97 -22.11
C LYS A 5 -10.05 25.87 -21.61
N SER A 6 -10.78 25.22 -22.52
CA SER A 6 -11.66 24.11 -22.18
C SER A 6 -10.88 22.90 -21.65
N LEU A 7 -9.72 22.59 -22.23
CA LEU A 7 -8.88 21.48 -21.77
C LEU A 7 -8.32 21.73 -20.35
N VAL A 8 -7.88 22.95 -20.07
CA VAL A 8 -7.40 23.37 -18.73
C VAL A 8 -8.52 23.34 -17.68
N LEU A 9 -9.72 23.77 -18.04
CA LEU A 9 -10.88 23.69 -17.15
C LEU A 9 -11.27 22.23 -16.86
N LEU A 10 -11.25 21.37 -17.88
CA LEU A 10 -11.59 19.96 -17.72
C LEU A 10 -10.56 19.22 -16.84
N SER A 11 -9.27 19.49 -17.04
CA SER A 11 -8.21 18.90 -16.19
C SER A 11 -8.28 19.39 -14.75
N ALA A 12 -8.60 20.67 -14.53
CA ALA A 12 -8.80 21.21 -13.18
C ALA A 12 -9.99 20.54 -12.46
N VAL A 13 -11.12 20.36 -13.14
CA VAL A 13 -12.29 19.66 -12.58
C VAL A 13 -11.97 18.18 -12.30
N ALA A 14 -11.27 17.50 -13.20
CA ALA A 14 -10.85 16.12 -12.99
C ALA A 14 -9.90 15.97 -11.79
N ALA A 15 -8.94 16.88 -11.63
CA ALA A 15 -8.02 16.89 -10.49
C ALA A 15 -8.74 17.11 -9.15
N LEU A 16 -9.75 17.99 -9.11
CA LEU A 16 -10.57 18.23 -7.92
C LEU A 16 -11.47 17.03 -7.57
N GLY A 17 -11.92 16.25 -8.56
CA GLY A 17 -12.80 15.09 -8.36
C GLY A 17 -12.09 13.79 -7.99
N ALA A 18 -10.76 13.73 -8.10
CA ALA A 18 -9.99 12.51 -7.83
C ALA A 18 -9.84 12.17 -6.33
N CYS A 19 -10.13 13.12 -5.43
CA CYS A 19 -10.14 12.87 -4.00
C CYS A 19 -11.50 12.28 -3.58
N THR A 20 -11.64 10.96 -3.64
CA THR A 20 -12.81 10.26 -3.08
C THR A 20 -12.37 9.32 -1.96
N ASP A 21 -13.14 9.27 -0.87
CA ASP A 21 -12.87 8.32 0.22
C ASP A 21 -13.02 6.89 -0.30
N ALA A 22 -12.00 6.06 -0.08
CA ALA A 22 -12.01 4.64 -0.46
C ALA A 22 -13.01 3.78 0.35
N GLY A 23 -13.90 4.40 1.14
CA GLY A 23 -14.89 3.71 1.98
C GLY A 23 -14.27 2.94 3.16
N PRO A 24 -15.11 2.31 4.01
CA PRO A 24 -14.65 1.57 5.18
C PRO A 24 -14.08 0.18 4.82
N ASP A 25 -14.49 -0.39 3.69
CA ASP A 25 -14.02 -1.70 3.24
C ASP A 25 -12.67 -1.55 2.52
N LYS A 26 -11.59 -1.94 3.20
CA LYS A 26 -10.22 -1.93 2.67
C LYS A 26 -9.80 -3.28 2.07
N SER A 27 -10.75 -4.20 1.87
CA SER A 27 -10.47 -5.51 1.23
C SER A 27 -10.54 -5.47 -0.30
N ILE A 28 -11.09 -4.38 -0.87
CA ILE A 28 -11.28 -4.22 -2.30
C ILE A 28 -10.22 -3.25 -2.84
N ASP A 29 -9.37 -3.77 -3.72
CA ASP A 29 -8.51 -2.97 -4.57
C ASP A 29 -9.34 -2.37 -5.72
N ARG A 30 -9.31 -1.03 -5.83
CA ARG A 30 -10.07 -0.24 -6.81
C ARG A 30 -9.17 0.36 -7.89
N GLY A 31 -7.90 -0.04 -7.93
CA GLY A 31 -6.89 0.38 -8.89
C GLY A 31 -7.08 -0.25 -10.27
N ILE A 32 -6.10 0.00 -11.14
CA ILE A 32 -6.08 -0.51 -12.52
C ILE A 32 -5.63 -1.98 -12.57
N ASP A 33 -4.98 -2.47 -11.51
CA ASP A 33 -4.47 -3.83 -11.37
C ASP A 33 -5.17 -4.65 -10.27
N ALA A 34 -6.48 -4.39 -10.10
CA ALA A 34 -7.36 -5.06 -9.14
C ALA A 34 -7.11 -6.58 -9.05
N LYS A 35 -6.56 -7.01 -7.92
CA LYS A 35 -6.28 -8.42 -7.63
C LYS A 35 -6.50 -8.75 -6.15
N HIS A 36 -6.50 -10.04 -5.86
CA HIS A 36 -6.72 -10.52 -4.49
C HIS A 36 -5.41 -10.51 -3.70
N LEU A 37 -5.46 -10.09 -2.42
CA LEU A 37 -4.29 -10.02 -1.51
C LEU A 37 -3.45 -11.30 -1.44
N SER A 38 -4.06 -12.46 -1.65
CA SER A 38 -3.35 -13.75 -1.66
C SER A 38 -2.34 -13.90 -2.81
N GLN A 39 -2.38 -13.03 -3.82
CA GLN A 39 -1.43 -13.01 -4.93
C GLN A 39 -0.16 -12.21 -4.59
N LEU A 40 -0.21 -11.41 -3.52
CA LEU A 40 0.89 -10.58 -3.06
C LEU A 40 1.78 -11.32 -2.04
N LYS A 41 2.95 -10.74 -1.78
CA LYS A 41 3.93 -11.25 -0.83
C LYS A 41 4.06 -10.32 0.36
N ALA A 42 3.95 -10.89 1.55
CA ALA A 42 4.17 -10.16 2.80
C ALA A 42 5.64 -10.19 3.21
N GLY A 43 6.15 -9.04 3.61
CA GLY A 43 7.39 -8.90 4.37
C GLY A 43 7.13 -8.61 5.85
N ILE A 44 8.20 -8.31 6.57
CA ILE A 44 8.17 -7.89 7.97
C ILE A 44 8.74 -6.49 8.09
N TRP A 45 7.93 -5.55 8.56
CA TRP A 45 8.38 -4.25 9.03
C TRP A 45 8.60 -4.29 10.55
N ILE A 46 9.71 -3.72 11.01
CA ILE A 46 10.03 -3.61 12.43
C ILE A 46 9.70 -2.19 12.88
N ASP A 47 8.76 -2.04 13.81
CA ASP A 47 8.39 -0.74 14.36
C ASP A 47 9.52 -0.12 15.24
N PRO A 48 9.40 1.14 15.67
CA PRO A 48 10.41 1.77 16.54
C PRO A 48 10.63 1.08 17.89
N ASN A 49 9.68 0.25 18.35
CA ASN A 49 9.81 -0.54 19.57
C ASN A 49 10.51 -1.89 19.32
N GLY A 50 10.83 -2.21 18.06
CA GLY A 50 11.46 -3.48 17.68
C GLY A 50 10.48 -4.60 17.40
N CYS A 51 9.18 -4.32 17.27
CA CYS A 51 8.15 -5.34 17.07
C CYS A 51 7.69 -5.44 15.62
N ASP A 52 7.33 -6.65 15.23
CA ASP A 52 7.05 -7.07 13.87
C ASP A 52 5.64 -6.70 13.43
N HIS A 53 5.53 -6.20 12.21
CA HIS A 53 4.28 -6.03 11.49
C HIS A 53 4.40 -6.72 10.13
N TRP A 54 3.35 -7.44 9.73
CA TRP A 54 3.20 -7.85 8.34
C TRP A 54 2.99 -6.60 7.48
N ILE A 55 3.74 -6.51 6.39
CA ILE A 55 3.60 -5.42 5.42
C ILE A 55 3.53 -6.00 4.01
N ILE A 56 2.63 -5.46 3.20
CA ILE A 56 2.55 -5.70 1.76
C ILE A 56 2.49 -4.33 1.09
N ASP A 57 3.23 -4.20 0.00
CA ASP A 57 3.24 -3.02 -0.85
C ASP A 57 2.80 -3.42 -2.26
N ASP A 58 1.65 -2.90 -2.67
CA ASP A 58 1.07 -3.08 -4.00
C ASP A 58 1.24 -1.82 -4.86
N GLY A 59 2.31 -1.05 -4.62
CA GLY A 59 2.67 0.13 -5.40
C GLY A 59 2.09 1.42 -4.83
N VAL A 60 0.80 1.70 -5.03
CA VAL A 60 0.14 2.86 -4.41
C VAL A 60 -0.53 2.48 -3.08
N GLU A 61 -1.01 1.24 -3.00
CA GLU A 61 -1.70 0.67 -1.86
C GLU A 61 -0.72 -0.07 -0.93
N GLY A 62 -0.83 0.21 0.38
CA GLY A 62 -0.07 -0.50 1.41
C GLY A 62 -1.00 -1.19 2.40
N TYR A 63 -0.67 -2.43 2.76
CA TYR A 63 -1.38 -3.21 3.78
C TYR A 63 -0.45 -3.50 4.95
N LEU A 64 -0.94 -3.27 6.17
CA LEU A 64 -0.16 -3.49 7.38
C LEU A 64 -1.01 -4.09 8.49
N SER A 65 -0.47 -5.09 9.17
CA SER A 65 -1.08 -5.66 10.37
C SER A 65 -0.02 -6.08 11.38
N ALA A 66 -0.32 -5.92 12.67
CA ALA A 66 0.57 -6.38 13.73
C ALA A 66 0.76 -7.89 13.64
N ARG A 67 2.02 -8.36 13.71
CA ARG A 67 2.31 -9.78 13.79
C ARG A 67 2.18 -10.21 15.25
N LEU A 68 1.14 -10.99 15.54
CA LEU A 68 0.83 -11.45 16.89
C LEU A 68 1.20 -12.92 17.08
N ASP A 69 1.60 -13.28 18.29
CA ASP A 69 1.71 -14.66 18.71
C ASP A 69 0.33 -15.29 18.96
N LYS A 70 0.31 -16.58 19.29
CA LYS A 70 -0.94 -17.32 19.59
C LYS A 70 -1.72 -16.81 20.80
N TYR A 71 -1.13 -15.91 21.60
CA TYR A 71 -1.76 -15.29 22.77
C TYR A 71 -2.15 -13.83 22.52
N GLY A 72 -1.99 -13.34 21.29
CA GLY A 72 -2.29 -11.96 20.92
C GLY A 72 -1.23 -10.94 21.36
N LYS A 73 -0.03 -11.39 21.76
CA LYS A 73 1.09 -10.48 22.06
C LYS A 73 1.87 -10.14 20.79
N PRO A 74 2.39 -8.91 20.66
CA PRO A 74 3.28 -8.57 19.55
C PRO A 74 4.50 -9.49 19.50
N VAL A 75 4.83 -9.95 18.30
CA VAL A 75 6.09 -10.64 18.02
C VAL A 75 7.16 -9.57 17.83
N CYS A 76 8.32 -9.71 18.46
CA CYS A 76 9.45 -8.80 18.29
C CYS A 76 10.68 -9.67 17.99
N SER A 77 10.84 -10.01 16.71
CA SER A 77 11.72 -11.11 16.27
C SER A 77 13.20 -10.73 16.14
N GLY A 78 13.49 -9.43 15.98
CA GLY A 78 14.85 -8.93 15.79
C GLY A 78 15.47 -9.31 14.44
N THR A 79 14.67 -9.62 13.41
CA THR A 79 15.16 -10.00 12.07
C THR A 79 15.86 -8.86 11.33
N ALA A 80 15.61 -7.60 11.72
CA ALA A 80 16.37 -6.43 11.29
C ALA A 80 16.29 -5.30 12.33
N ALA A 81 16.99 -4.19 12.06
CA ALA A 81 16.95 -3.00 12.90
C ALA A 81 15.56 -2.35 12.94
N PRO A 82 15.22 -1.60 14.00
CA PRO A 82 13.98 -0.81 14.04
C PRO A 82 13.84 0.08 12.82
N THR A 83 12.60 0.29 12.38
CA THR A 83 12.20 1.06 11.19
C THR A 83 12.57 0.44 9.84
N MET A 84 13.14 -0.78 9.81
CA MET A 84 13.48 -1.48 8.57
C MET A 84 12.38 -2.45 8.12
N VAL A 85 12.34 -2.72 6.82
CA VAL A 85 11.50 -3.77 6.22
C VAL A 85 12.39 -4.90 5.71
N THR A 86 11.93 -6.14 5.86
CA THR A 86 12.59 -7.36 5.37
C THR A 86 11.62 -8.22 4.57
N GLY A 87 12.15 -9.04 3.65
CA GLY A 87 11.36 -9.89 2.77
C GLY A 87 10.98 -9.23 1.44
N ASP A 88 10.33 -9.99 0.56
CA ASP A 88 9.87 -9.55 -0.76
C ASP A 88 8.49 -8.89 -0.66
N PHE A 89 8.38 -7.80 0.10
CA PHE A 89 7.10 -7.16 0.41
C PHE A 89 6.42 -6.47 -0.79
N LYS A 90 7.16 -6.27 -1.89
CA LYS A 90 6.67 -5.76 -3.18
C LYS A 90 6.35 -6.87 -4.18
N GLY A 91 6.60 -8.13 -3.80
CA GLY A 91 6.42 -9.28 -4.69
C GLY A 91 4.96 -9.43 -5.11
N GLY A 92 4.71 -9.47 -6.42
CA GLY A 92 3.37 -9.54 -7.00
C GLY A 92 2.73 -8.17 -7.33
N SER A 93 3.41 -7.07 -6.99
CA SER A 93 3.01 -5.70 -7.37
C SER A 93 3.28 -5.41 -8.86
N THR A 94 2.57 -4.43 -9.40
CA THR A 94 2.79 -3.89 -10.74
C THR A 94 3.80 -2.74 -10.72
N SER A 95 4.69 -2.67 -11.71
CA SER A 95 5.60 -1.51 -11.87
C SER A 95 5.00 -0.38 -12.72
N LEU A 96 3.75 -0.56 -13.21
CA LEU A 96 3.11 0.41 -14.11
C LEU A 96 2.57 1.64 -13.37
N ILE A 97 2.04 1.45 -12.16
CA ILE A 97 1.47 2.49 -11.30
C ILE A 97 1.87 2.13 -9.88
N GLY A 98 2.81 2.88 -9.31
CA GLY A 98 3.39 2.54 -8.00
C GLY A 98 4.86 2.87 -7.92
N ASP A 99 5.48 2.43 -6.84
CA ASP A 99 6.91 2.58 -6.66
C ASP A 99 7.69 1.50 -7.43
N PRO A 100 8.94 1.79 -7.85
CA PRO A 100 9.75 0.79 -8.53
C PRO A 100 10.08 -0.39 -7.59
N ILE A 101 9.98 -1.60 -8.14
CA ILE A 101 10.43 -2.85 -7.51
C ILE A 101 11.94 -2.96 -7.45
#